data_AF-A0A1W9Z2Q0-F1
#
_entry.id   AF-A0A1W9Z2Q0-F1
#
_cell.length_a   1.000
_cell.length_b   1.000
_cell.length_c   1.000
_cell.angle_alpha   90.00
_cell.angle_beta   90.00
_cell.angle_gamma   90.00
#
_symmetry.space_group_name_H-M   'P 1'
#
loop_
_entity.id
_entity.type
_entity.pdbx_description
1 polymer ?
#
loop_
_entity_poly.entity_id
_entity_poly.type
_entity_poly.pdbx_seq_one_letter_code
_entity_poly.pdbx_strand_id
1 'polypeptide(L)'
;AAGIPQQLFSFGTPNVQEVDGSDAAQFITAAAGLTDRDLAGVFLPVQRALGCQVNNAGFGARAYRRADGQWGGAMLVIAKSTVSNLDALVGCVKSAWRRPSAGTETSMCNSGWSYPPYSDTRRGEGYFVLLSGTASDFCSALNAKYRTTASAWPV
;
A
#
# COMPACT_ATOMS: atom_id res chain seq x y z
N ALA A 1 -16.66 -6.34 1.90
CA ALA A 1 -15.92 -5.07 1.81
C ALA A 1 -16.35 -4.30 0.58
N ALA A 2 -17.34 -3.41 0.72
CA ALA A 2 -17.73 -2.53 -0.39
C ALA A 2 -16.66 -1.45 -0.59
N GLY A 3 -16.43 -1.01 -1.83
CA GLY A 3 -15.64 0.20 -2.08
C GLY A 3 -14.12 0.03 -2.21
N ILE A 4 -13.55 -1.18 -2.02
CA ILE A 4 -12.10 -1.40 -2.13
C ILE A 4 -11.54 -0.98 -3.51
N PRO A 5 -12.13 -1.38 -4.64
CA PRO A 5 -11.66 -0.96 -5.96
C PRO A 5 -11.62 0.57 -6.13
N GLN A 6 -12.55 1.28 -5.51
CA GLN A 6 -12.63 2.75 -5.54
C GLN A 6 -11.56 3.43 -4.69
N GLN A 7 -10.96 2.71 -3.74
CA GLN A 7 -9.83 3.21 -2.97
C GLN A 7 -8.50 3.02 -3.70
N LEU A 8 -8.41 2.07 -4.63
CA LEU A 8 -7.21 1.86 -5.45
C LEU A 8 -7.02 3.09 -6.35
N PHE A 9 -5.95 3.83 -6.08
CA PHE A 9 -5.66 5.05 -6.81
C PHE A 9 -5.27 4.73 -8.26
N SER A 10 -5.67 5.59 -9.20
CA SER A 10 -5.19 5.51 -10.57
C SER A 10 -4.49 6.81 -10.90
N PHE A 11 -3.27 6.72 -11.41
CA PHE A 11 -2.52 7.88 -11.89
C PHE A 11 -3.04 8.32 -13.27
N GLY A 12 -3.70 7.43 -14.01
CA GLY A 12 -4.24 7.72 -15.35
C GLY A 12 -3.15 8.10 -16.37
N THR A 13 -1.89 7.79 -16.06
CA THR A 13 -0.74 8.14 -16.91
C THR A 13 -0.45 6.99 -17.88
N PRO A 14 -0.32 7.24 -19.19
CA PRO A 14 -0.08 6.20 -20.19
C PRO A 14 1.25 5.46 -19.99
N ASN A 15 2.19 6.06 -19.26
CA ASN A 15 3.51 5.50 -18.96
C ASN A 15 3.51 4.58 -17.73
N VAL A 16 2.37 4.36 -17.07
CA VAL A 16 2.23 3.47 -15.92
C VAL A 16 1.16 2.44 -16.22
N GLN A 17 1.56 1.17 -16.24
CA GLN A 17 0.64 0.05 -16.30
C GLN A 17 0.15 -0.26 -14.88
N GLU A 18 -1.17 -0.20 -14.70
CA GLU A 18 -1.84 -0.51 -13.43
C GLU A 18 -2.45 -1.90 -13.52
N VAL A 19 -2.13 -2.77 -12.57
CA VAL A 19 -2.71 -4.12 -12.46
C VAL A 19 -3.27 -4.32 -11.07
N ASP A 20 -4.38 -5.05 -10.96
CA ASP A 20 -5.12 -5.23 -9.71
C ASP A 20 -5.16 -6.71 -9.27
N GLY A 21 -5.48 -6.92 -7.99
CA GLY A 21 -5.79 -8.26 -7.47
C GLY A 21 -4.61 -9.23 -7.52
N SER A 22 -4.80 -10.40 -8.14
CA SER A 22 -3.78 -11.45 -8.23
C SER A 22 -2.52 -10.99 -8.94
N ASP A 23 -2.66 -10.20 -10.00
CA ASP A 23 -1.55 -9.71 -10.81
C ASP A 23 -0.71 -8.71 -10.01
N ALA A 24 -1.37 -7.86 -9.22
CA ALA A 24 -0.70 -6.98 -8.26
C ALA A 24 0.04 -7.79 -7.19
N ALA A 25 -0.54 -8.87 -6.67
CA ALA A 25 0.12 -9.72 -5.68
C ALA A 25 1.36 -10.43 -6.24
N GLN A 26 1.28 -10.91 -7.48
CA GLN A 26 2.43 -11.47 -8.21
C GLN A 26 3.52 -10.42 -8.42
N PHE A 27 3.14 -9.20 -8.84
CA PHE A 27 4.07 -8.08 -8.97
C PHE A 27 4.78 -7.78 -7.66
N ILE A 28 4.05 -7.61 -6.56
CA ILE A 28 4.64 -7.32 -5.24
C ILE A 28 5.60 -8.45 -4.81
N THR A 29 5.22 -9.71 -5.05
CA THR A 29 6.06 -10.87 -4.74
C THR A 29 7.34 -10.90 -5.56
N ALA A 30 7.25 -10.60 -6.87
CA ALA A 30 8.40 -10.53 -7.75
C ALA A 30 9.33 -9.35 -7.40
N ALA A 31 8.77 -8.18 -7.08
CA ALA A 31 9.52 -6.99 -6.63
C ALA A 31 10.31 -7.25 -5.35
N ALA A 32 9.67 -7.92 -4.38
CA ALA A 32 10.29 -8.30 -3.11
C ALA A 32 11.37 -9.38 -3.27
N GLY A 33 11.38 -10.12 -4.38
CA GLY A 33 12.34 -11.17 -4.71
C GLY A 33 13.53 -10.70 -5.57
N LEU A 34 13.62 -9.41 -5.90
CA LEU A 34 14.73 -8.88 -6.69
C LEU A 34 16.06 -8.91 -5.92
N THR A 35 17.16 -8.96 -6.66
CA THR A 35 18.52 -8.87 -6.11
C THR A 35 18.87 -7.45 -5.64
N ASP A 36 18.20 -6.44 -6.19
CA ASP A 36 18.27 -5.06 -5.73
C ASP A 36 17.66 -4.96 -4.33
N ARG A 37 18.51 -4.80 -3.32
CA ARG A 37 18.11 -4.78 -1.91
C ARG A 37 17.34 -3.53 -1.52
N ASP A 38 17.54 -2.41 -2.20
CA ASP A 38 16.86 -1.16 -1.89
C ASP A 38 15.40 -1.24 -2.36
N LEU A 39 15.20 -1.81 -3.55
CA LEU A 39 13.87 -2.06 -4.11
C LEU A 39 13.16 -3.20 -3.36
N ALA A 40 13.80 -4.35 -3.21
CA ALA A 40 13.22 -5.48 -2.47
C ALA A 40 12.84 -5.09 -1.04
N GLY A 41 13.69 -4.28 -0.38
CA GLY A 41 13.49 -3.77 0.97
C GLY A 41 12.17 -3.02 1.18
N VAL A 42 11.67 -2.29 0.18
CA VAL A 42 10.41 -1.55 0.30
C VAL A 42 9.17 -2.35 -0.09
N PHE A 43 9.32 -3.38 -0.93
CA PHE A 43 8.20 -4.27 -1.30
C PHE A 43 8.01 -5.45 -0.33
N LEU A 44 9.07 -5.90 0.36
CA LEU A 44 9.00 -6.94 1.39
C LEU A 44 7.93 -6.69 2.48
N PRO A 45 7.76 -5.48 3.04
CA PRO A 45 6.69 -5.17 3.97
C PRO A 45 5.30 -5.40 3.35
N VAL A 46 5.09 -4.97 2.10
CA VAL A 46 3.78 -5.08 1.41
C VAL A 46 3.48 -6.54 1.11
N GLN A 47 4.49 -7.29 0.68
CA GLN A 47 4.38 -8.73 0.48
C GLN A 47 4.00 -9.45 1.77
N ARG A 48 4.56 -9.06 2.92
CA ARG A 48 4.14 -9.58 4.23
C ARG A 48 2.70 -9.23 4.54
N ALA A 49 2.30 -7.98 4.31
CA ALA A 49 0.91 -7.55 4.51
C ALA A 49 -0.09 -8.29 3.62
N LEU A 50 0.29 -8.65 2.39
CA LEU A 50 -0.46 -9.57 1.54
C LEU A 50 -0.53 -10.99 2.15
N GLY A 51 0.55 -11.47 2.76
CA GLY A 51 0.57 -12.76 3.46
C GLY A 51 -0.24 -12.78 4.77
N CYS A 52 -0.54 -11.62 5.37
CA CYS A 52 -1.39 -11.50 6.56
C CYS A 52 -2.88 -11.70 6.26
N GLN A 53 -3.25 -11.94 5.00
CA GLN A 53 -4.62 -12.11 4.57
C GLN A 53 -5.22 -13.42 5.08
N VAL A 54 -6.44 -13.34 5.61
CA VAL A 54 -7.27 -14.51 5.88
C VAL A 54 -8.25 -14.65 4.72
N ASN A 55 -8.11 -15.74 3.95
CA ASN A 55 -9.04 -16.15 2.87
C ASN A 55 -9.21 -15.16 1.70
N ASN A 56 -8.22 -14.31 1.40
CA ASN A 56 -8.31 -13.26 0.37
C ASN A 56 -9.49 -12.27 0.52
N ALA A 57 -10.15 -12.25 1.68
CA ALA A 57 -11.33 -11.45 1.90
C ALA A 57 -10.94 -10.06 2.43
N GLY A 58 -11.41 -9.00 1.77
CA GLY A 58 -11.30 -7.63 2.31
C GLY A 58 -10.01 -6.88 2.01
N PHE A 59 -9.23 -7.35 1.04
CA PHE A 59 -8.05 -6.66 0.54
C PHE A 59 -8.21 -6.30 -0.93
N GLY A 60 -7.56 -5.22 -1.34
CA GLY A 60 -7.34 -4.87 -2.74
C GLY A 60 -5.89 -4.45 -2.92
N ALA A 61 -5.23 -5.01 -3.91
CA ALA A 61 -3.88 -4.62 -4.28
C ALA A 61 -3.90 -4.01 -5.68
N ARG A 62 -3.14 -2.93 -5.86
CA ARG A 62 -2.81 -2.37 -7.17
C ARG A 62 -1.30 -2.22 -7.28
N ALA A 63 -0.73 -2.69 -8.37
CA ALA A 63 0.66 -2.48 -8.71
C ALA A 63 0.78 -1.51 -9.88
N TYR A 64 1.86 -0.75 -9.88
CA TYR A 64 2.15 0.32 -10.84
C TYR A 64 3.49 0.01 -11.46
N ARG A 65 3.47 -0.47 -12.70
CA ARG A 65 4.67 -0.77 -13.48
C ARG A 65 4.96 0.37 -14.43
N ARG A 66 6.19 0.86 -14.46
CA ARG A 66 6.59 1.91 -15.40
C ARG A 66 6.80 1.31 -16.79
N ALA A 67 6.56 2.11 -17.84
CA ALA A 67 6.71 1.71 -19.24
C ALA A 67 8.15 1.34 -19.62
N ASP A 68 9.14 1.83 -18.87
CA ASP A 68 10.56 1.44 -18.98
C ASP A 68 10.87 0.06 -18.37
N GLY A 69 9.85 -0.65 -17.88
CA GLY A 69 9.98 -1.96 -17.26
C GLY A 69 10.34 -1.93 -15.78
N GLN A 70 10.56 -0.75 -15.20
CA GLN A 70 10.88 -0.57 -13.79
C GLN A 70 9.63 -0.67 -12.89
N TRP A 71 9.86 -0.89 -11.60
CA TRP A 71 8.82 -1.01 -10.59
C TRP A 71 8.45 0.39 -10.09
N GLY A 72 7.26 0.89 -10.45
CA GLY A 72 6.80 2.22 -10.05
C GLY A 72 6.27 2.25 -8.62
N GLY A 73 5.51 1.24 -8.21
CA GLY A 73 5.01 1.12 -6.85
C GLY A 73 3.94 0.06 -6.67
N ALA A 74 3.45 -0.06 -5.46
CA ALA A 74 2.30 -0.86 -5.10
C ALA A 74 1.50 -0.20 -3.98
N MET A 75 0.19 -0.40 -4.05
CA MET A 75 -0.80 0.02 -3.07
C MET A 75 -1.57 -1.20 -2.61
N LEU A 76 -1.63 -1.39 -1.31
CA LEU A 76 -2.46 -2.39 -0.66
C LEU A 76 -3.49 -1.69 0.21
N VAL A 77 -4.76 -2.00 -0.01
CA VAL A 77 -5.91 -1.49 0.71
C VAL A 77 -6.55 -2.62 1.48
N ILE A 78 -6.84 -2.40 2.75
CA ILE A 78 -7.48 -3.36 3.65
C ILE A 78 -8.74 -2.72 4.19
N ALA A 79 -9.91 -3.31 3.98
CA ALA A 79 -11.13 -2.81 4.59
C ALA A 79 -11.10 -3.06 6.11
N LYS A 80 -11.42 -2.04 6.91
CA LYS A 80 -11.44 -2.15 8.37
C LYS A 80 -12.53 -3.12 8.83
N SER A 81 -13.67 -3.17 8.13
CA SER A 81 -14.76 -4.10 8.46
C SER A 81 -14.38 -5.57 8.36
N THR A 82 -13.32 -5.92 7.61
CA THR A 82 -12.84 -7.29 7.46
C THR A 82 -11.72 -7.65 8.42
N VAL A 83 -11.24 -6.69 9.21
CA VAL A 83 -10.21 -6.90 10.23
C VAL A 83 -10.89 -7.23 11.56
N SER A 84 -11.00 -8.52 11.87
CA SER A 84 -11.60 -8.99 13.14
C SER A 84 -10.69 -8.77 14.35
N ASN A 85 -9.37 -8.73 14.16
CA ASN A 85 -8.38 -8.49 15.20
C ASN A 85 -7.30 -7.53 14.70
N LEU A 86 -7.41 -6.26 15.11
CA LEU A 86 -6.49 -5.21 14.70
C LEU A 86 -5.08 -5.43 15.23
N ASP A 87 -4.92 -5.91 16.46
CA ASP A 87 -3.61 -6.14 17.08
C ASP A 87 -2.86 -7.28 16.39
N ALA A 88 -3.57 -8.32 15.94
CA ALA A 88 -2.98 -9.39 15.14
C ALA A 88 -2.52 -8.89 13.76
N LEU A 89 -3.34 -8.05 13.09
CA LEU A 89 -2.96 -7.44 11.82
C LEU A 89 -1.75 -6.52 11.99
N VAL A 90 -1.79 -5.65 13.00
CA VAL A 90 -0.67 -4.77 13.34
C VAL A 90 0.56 -5.61 13.65
N GLY A 91 0.48 -6.64 14.51
CA GLY A 91 1.60 -7.54 14.78
C GLY A 91 2.19 -8.20 13.53
N CYS A 92 1.33 -8.54 12.56
CA CYS A 92 1.75 -9.12 11.29
C CYS A 92 2.46 -8.12 10.36
N VAL A 93 2.03 -6.84 10.35
CA VAL A 93 2.53 -5.79 9.43
C VAL A 93 3.62 -4.89 10.06
N LYS A 94 3.64 -4.73 11.39
CA LYS A 94 4.37 -3.68 12.13
C LYS A 94 5.90 -3.81 12.09
N SER A 95 6.44 -4.99 11.87
CA SER A 95 7.90 -5.21 11.95
C SER A 95 8.70 -4.52 10.83
N ALA A 96 8.06 -3.99 9.79
CA ALA A 96 8.77 -3.49 8.60
C ALA A 96 8.25 -2.16 8.02
N TRP A 97 7.23 -1.53 8.64
CA TRP A 97 6.67 -0.29 8.13
C TRP A 97 7.39 0.94 8.70
N ARG A 98 7.89 1.83 7.84
CA ARG A 98 8.44 3.12 8.27
C ARG A 98 7.32 4.17 8.29
N ARG A 99 7.51 5.21 9.11
CA ARG A 99 6.66 6.39 9.03
C ARG A 99 6.77 7.02 7.64
N PRO A 100 5.67 7.58 7.09
CA PRO A 100 5.72 8.31 5.84
C PRO A 100 6.79 9.43 5.92
N SER A 101 7.83 9.35 5.11
CA SER A 101 8.87 10.37 4.99
C SER A 101 8.91 10.89 3.55
N ALA A 102 9.34 12.14 3.37
CA ALA A 102 9.31 12.80 2.06
C ALA A 102 10.39 12.29 1.08
N GLY A 103 11.41 11.56 1.55
CA GLY A 103 12.49 11.03 0.70
C GLY A 103 13.23 12.08 -0.15
N THR A 104 14.21 11.63 -0.92
CA THR A 104 14.68 12.34 -2.13
C THR A 104 13.90 11.84 -3.35
N GLU A 105 14.01 12.51 -4.49
CA GLU A 105 13.25 12.17 -5.72
C GLU A 105 13.38 10.69 -6.13
N THR A 106 14.55 10.09 -5.96
CA THR A 106 14.81 8.67 -6.26
C THR A 106 14.67 7.74 -5.06
N SER A 107 14.39 8.27 -3.87
CA SER A 107 14.30 7.44 -2.66
C SER A 107 13.15 6.47 -2.77
N MET A 108 13.40 5.23 -2.37
CA MET A 108 12.32 4.28 -2.14
C MET A 108 11.52 4.71 -0.90
N CYS A 109 10.21 4.48 -0.93
CA CYS A 109 9.28 4.87 0.12
C CYS A 109 8.43 3.67 0.54
N ASN A 110 8.18 3.57 1.83
CA ASN A 110 7.09 2.80 2.39
C ASN A 110 6.31 3.70 3.35
N SER A 111 4.99 3.74 3.20
CA SER A 111 4.13 4.61 4.01
C SER A 111 2.78 3.97 4.20
N GLY A 112 2.14 4.25 5.33
CA GLY A 112 0.89 3.60 5.66
C GLY A 112 -0.05 4.54 6.40
N TRP A 113 -1.33 4.35 6.14
CA TRP A 113 -2.41 5.27 6.48
C TRP A 113 -3.65 4.52 6.92
N SER A 114 -4.42 5.14 7.81
CA SER A 114 -5.73 4.69 8.27
C SER A 114 -6.75 5.77 7.91
N TYR A 115 -7.66 5.48 6.99
CA TYR A 115 -8.59 6.42 6.37
C TYR A 115 -10.05 5.92 6.37
N PRO A 116 -11.04 6.70 6.85
CA PRO A 116 -10.88 7.84 7.74
C PRO A 116 -10.12 7.43 9.02
N PRO A 117 -9.62 8.37 9.84
CA PRO A 117 -8.91 8.05 11.07
C PRO A 117 -9.71 7.04 11.90
N TYR A 118 -9.04 6.11 12.58
CA TYR A 118 -9.74 5.04 13.31
C TYR A 118 -10.69 5.57 14.40
N SER A 119 -10.45 6.78 14.92
CA SER A 119 -11.35 7.46 15.86
C SER A 119 -12.65 7.99 15.23
N ASP A 120 -12.75 8.03 13.89
CA ASP A 120 -13.89 8.58 13.15
C ASP A 120 -14.68 7.47 12.42
N THR A 121 -15.04 6.42 13.17
CA THR A 121 -15.90 5.31 12.68
C THR A 121 -17.33 5.73 12.34
N ARG A 122 -17.71 6.98 12.62
CA ARG A 122 -19.04 7.54 12.30
C ARG A 122 -19.24 7.81 10.80
N ARG A 123 -18.18 7.72 9.98
CA ARG A 123 -18.20 8.03 8.53
C ARG A 123 -18.37 6.81 7.60
N GLY A 124 -18.66 5.62 8.11
CA GLY A 124 -18.89 4.42 7.30
C GLY A 124 -17.68 3.48 7.21
N GLU A 125 -17.54 2.73 6.10
CA GLU A 125 -16.41 1.83 5.87
C GLU A 125 -15.08 2.62 5.85
N GLY A 126 -14.07 2.08 6.53
CA GLY A 126 -12.73 2.65 6.49
C GLY A 126 -11.72 1.64 6.00
N TYR A 127 -10.51 2.13 5.74
CA TYR A 127 -9.47 1.39 5.06
C TYR A 127 -8.12 1.63 5.72
N PHE A 128 -7.30 0.59 5.79
CA PHE A 128 -5.85 0.73 5.94
C PHE A 128 -5.24 0.75 4.55
N VAL A 129 -4.37 1.71 4.30
CA VAL A 129 -3.69 1.89 3.02
C VAL A 129 -2.20 1.78 3.26
N LEU A 130 -1.56 0.88 2.54
CA LEU A 130 -0.14 0.58 2.60
C LEU A 130 0.46 0.85 1.23
N LEU A 131 1.52 1.64 1.18
CA LEU A 131 2.17 2.10 -0.04
C LEU A 131 3.63 1.68 -0.03
N SER A 132 4.12 1.21 -1.17
CA SER A 132 5.54 1.04 -1.46
C SER A 132 5.86 1.53 -2.86
N GLY A 133 7.04 2.09 -3.09
CA GLY A 133 7.45 2.49 -4.44
C GLY A 133 8.55 3.53 -4.41
N THR A 134 8.63 4.34 -5.46
CA THR A 134 9.51 5.52 -5.50
C THR A 134 8.82 6.74 -4.88
N ALA A 135 9.60 7.59 -4.22
CA ALA A 135 9.07 8.75 -3.50
C ALA A 135 8.45 9.77 -4.45
N SER A 136 9.11 10.12 -5.56
CA SER A 136 8.63 11.12 -6.51
C SER A 136 7.46 10.65 -7.36
N ASP A 137 7.60 9.49 -8.01
CA ASP A 137 6.60 9.01 -8.97
C ASP A 137 5.34 8.48 -8.29
N PHE A 138 5.46 7.96 -7.06
CA PHE A 138 4.40 7.19 -6.42
C PHE A 138 3.96 7.75 -5.08
N CYS A 139 4.83 7.74 -4.07
CA CYS A 139 4.40 8.05 -2.71
C CYS A 139 4.05 9.52 -2.48
N SER A 140 4.66 10.48 -3.19
CA SER A 140 4.45 11.90 -2.93
C SER A 140 2.99 12.32 -3.13
N ALA A 141 2.38 11.93 -4.26
CA ALA A 141 0.99 12.25 -4.57
C ALA A 141 0.02 11.58 -3.58
N LEU A 142 0.23 10.30 -3.29
CA LEU A 142 -0.63 9.54 -2.37
C LEU A 142 -0.48 10.01 -0.92
N ASN A 143 0.74 10.27 -0.46
CA ASN A 143 0.97 10.81 0.88
C ASN A 143 0.35 12.20 1.03
N ALA A 144 0.44 13.07 0.02
CA ALA A 144 -0.22 14.37 0.05
C ALA A 144 -1.75 14.24 0.19
N LYS A 145 -2.35 13.27 -0.51
CA LYS A 145 -3.79 12.95 -0.41
C LYS A 145 -4.21 12.50 1.00
N TYR A 146 -3.42 11.62 1.62
CA TYR A 146 -3.77 11.03 2.93
C TYR A 146 -3.39 11.90 4.13
N ARG A 147 -2.38 12.77 4.02
CA ARG A 147 -1.84 13.53 5.16
C ARG A 147 -2.86 14.42 5.87
N THR A 148 -3.88 14.90 5.15
CA THR A 148 -4.90 15.82 5.69
C THR A 148 -6.16 15.09 6.18
N THR A 149 -6.36 13.83 5.79
CA THR A 149 -7.62 13.11 5.99
C THR A 149 -7.46 11.74 6.64
N ALA A 150 -6.24 11.27 6.86
CA ALA A 150 -5.92 9.97 7.44
C ALA A 150 -4.92 10.11 8.61
N SER A 151 -4.78 9.05 9.39
CA SER A 151 -3.73 8.93 10.41
C SER A 151 -2.65 7.96 9.95
N ALA A 152 -1.40 8.21 10.34
CA ALA A 152 -0.30 7.27 10.07
C ALA A 152 -0.59 5.89 10.69
N TRP A 153 -0.25 4.82 9.98
CA TRP A 153 -0.47 3.44 10.40
C TRP A 153 0.51 2.50 9.68
N PRO A 154 0.94 1.36 10.25
CA PRO A 154 0.79 0.96 11.66
C PRO A 154 1.62 1.83 12.60
N VAL A 155 1.11 2.13 13.80
CA VAL A 155 1.83 2.82 14.90
C VAL A 155 2.24 1.84 15.99
#